data_AF-A0A938R2Q5-F1
#
_entry.id   AF-A0A938R2Q5-F1
#
_cell.length_a   1.000
_cell.length_b   1.000
_cell.length_c   1.000
_cell.angle_alpha   90.00
_cell.angle_beta   90.00
_cell.angle_gamma   90.00
#
_symmetry.space_group_name_H-M   'P 1'
#
loop_
_entity.id
_entity.type
_entity.pdbx_description
1 polymer ?
#
loop_
_entity_poly.entity_id
_entity_poly.type
_entity_poly.pdbx_seq_one_letter_code
_entity_poly.pdbx_strand_id
1 'polypeptide(L)'
;MEKVSRWRQRISQLRKIRGLLENRLMKPKVMRVGSVVKQYMFCGKPSCSCHQDLEKKHGPYYYLSYKVGGKSRYKYLGKATSPAVEWARNYQGFQRGMARLGKIHREIIDLLWKIGEGKMERGDGK
;
A
#
# COMPACT_ATOMS: atom_id res chain seq x y z
N MET A 1 -4.00 -4.68 35.98
CA MET A 1 -5.40 -4.67 35.46
C MET A 1 -5.63 -3.64 34.36
N GLU A 2 -5.20 -2.38 34.52
CA GLU A 2 -5.43 -1.29 33.56
C GLU A 2 -4.85 -1.55 32.14
N LYS A 3 -3.63 -2.11 32.05
CA LYS A 3 -2.98 -2.45 30.77
C LYS A 3 -3.75 -3.48 29.94
N VAL A 4 -4.31 -4.50 30.58
CA VAL A 4 -5.12 -5.54 29.91
C VAL A 4 -6.41 -4.95 29.35
N SER A 5 -7.06 -4.05 30.08
CA SER A 5 -8.23 -3.32 29.60
C SER A 5 -7.90 -2.49 28.35
N ARG A 6 -6.77 -1.78 28.36
CA ARG A 6 -6.28 -1.00 27.21
C ARG A 6 -6.01 -1.88 25.98
N TRP A 7 -5.40 -3.06 26.15
CA TRP A 7 -5.18 -4.00 25.05
C TRP A 7 -6.48 -4.54 24.45
N ARG A 8 -7.47 -4.88 25.30
CA ARG A 8 -8.80 -5.30 24.82
C ARG A 8 -9.50 -4.20 24.02
N GLN A 9 -9.45 -2.95 24.49
CA GLN A 9 -9.98 -1.81 23.77
C GLN A 9 -9.28 -1.63 22.40
N ARG A 10 -7.96 -1.75 22.37
CA ARG A 10 -7.18 -1.67 21.13
C ARG A 10 -7.56 -2.78 20.14
N ILE A 11 -7.70 -4.03 20.59
CA ILE A 11 -8.16 -5.14 19.74
C ILE A 11 -9.55 -4.84 19.16
N SER A 12 -10.47 -4.31 19.97
CA SER A 12 -11.81 -3.93 19.50
C SER A 12 -11.76 -2.88 18.37
N GLN A 13 -10.94 -1.82 18.54
CA GLN A 13 -10.72 -0.81 17.51
C GLN A 13 -10.12 -1.42 16.23
N LEU A 14 -9.09 -2.25 16.37
CA LEU A 14 -8.43 -2.92 15.25
C LEU A 14 -9.40 -3.81 14.48
N ARG A 15 -10.28 -4.57 15.17
CA ARG A 15 -11.31 -5.40 14.54
C ARG A 15 -12.31 -4.57 13.73
N LYS A 16 -12.73 -3.41 14.24
CA LYS A 16 -13.61 -2.49 13.48
C LYS A 16 -12.92 -2.00 12.20
N ILE A 17 -11.66 -1.56 12.30
CA ILE A 17 -10.88 -1.11 11.12
C ILE A 17 -10.67 -2.27 10.15
N ARG A 18 -10.40 -3.48 10.66
CA ARG A 18 -10.22 -4.70 9.87
C ARG A 18 -11.45 -4.99 9.03
N GLY A 19 -12.63 -5.01 9.66
CA GLY A 19 -13.90 -5.28 8.97
C GLY A 19 -14.23 -4.26 7.89
N LEU A 20 -14.01 -2.96 8.14
CA LEU A 20 -14.18 -1.93 7.11
C LEU A 20 -13.22 -2.13 5.92
N LEU A 21 -11.98 -2.54 6.19
CA LEU A 21 -10.99 -2.80 5.17
C LEU A 21 -11.30 -4.06 4.36
N GLU A 22 -11.69 -5.15 5.02
CA GLU A 22 -12.16 -6.40 4.41
C GLU A 22 -13.35 -6.11 3.48
N ASN A 23 -14.37 -5.37 3.95
CA ASN A 23 -15.52 -4.96 3.16
C ASN A 23 -15.16 -4.18 1.89
N ARG A 24 -14.13 -3.34 1.96
CA ARG A 24 -13.61 -2.62 0.78
C ARG A 24 -12.87 -3.56 -0.17
N LEU A 25 -12.06 -4.48 0.36
CA LEU A 25 -11.27 -5.41 -0.44
C LEU A 25 -12.13 -6.48 -1.14
N MET A 26 -13.28 -6.86 -0.56
CA MET A 26 -14.27 -7.75 -1.18
C MET A 26 -14.95 -7.17 -2.42
N LYS A 27 -14.74 -5.87 -2.72
CA LYS A 27 -15.30 -5.18 -3.89
C LYS A 27 -14.17 -4.67 -4.79
N PRO A 28 -13.36 -5.56 -5.38
CA PRO A 28 -12.24 -5.16 -6.22
C PRO A 28 -12.75 -4.43 -7.47
N LYS A 29 -12.06 -3.34 -7.82
CA LYS A 29 -12.25 -2.66 -9.11
C LYS A 29 -11.38 -3.33 -10.18
N VAL A 30 -11.56 -2.97 -11.45
CA VAL A 30 -10.65 -3.36 -12.54
C VAL A 30 -9.22 -2.91 -12.20
N MET A 31 -8.26 -3.82 -12.37
CA MET A 31 -6.89 -3.66 -11.91
C MET A 31 -5.88 -4.01 -13.01
N ARG A 32 -4.72 -3.35 -12.95
CA ARG A 32 -3.56 -3.65 -13.79
C ARG A 32 -2.32 -3.80 -12.91
N VAL A 33 -1.68 -4.96 -12.98
CA VAL A 33 -0.50 -5.28 -12.16
C VAL A 33 0.64 -4.31 -12.44
N GLY A 34 1.20 -3.73 -11.37
CA GLY A 34 2.31 -2.79 -11.43
C GLY A 34 2.03 -1.51 -10.65
N SER A 35 2.97 -0.58 -10.67
CA SER A 35 2.88 0.70 -9.97
C SER A 35 2.83 1.86 -10.94
N VAL A 36 1.96 2.83 -10.69
CA VAL A 36 1.96 4.08 -11.43
C VAL A 36 3.15 4.93 -10.99
N VAL A 37 3.97 5.33 -11.96
CA VAL A 37 5.10 6.25 -11.79
C VAL A 37 4.83 7.50 -12.62
N LYS A 38 5.09 8.67 -12.04
CA LYS A 38 5.05 9.96 -12.72
C LYS A 38 6.46 10.34 -13.13
N GLN A 39 6.63 10.80 -14.36
CA GLN A 39 7.91 11.29 -14.86
C GLN A 39 7.73 12.65 -15.53
N TYR A 40 8.76 13.49 -15.37
CA TYR A 40 8.91 14.76 -16.06
C TYR A 40 10.18 14.68 -16.90
N MET A 41 10.07 15.00 -18.18
CA MET A 41 11.09 14.73 -19.18
C MET A 41 11.45 15.98 -19.96
N PHE A 42 12.69 16.05 -20.44
CA PHE A 42 13.09 17.02 -21.45
C PHE A 42 12.48 16.65 -22.81
N CYS A 43 12.17 17.64 -23.64
CA CYS A 43 11.77 17.38 -25.01
C CYS A 43 13.00 17.30 -25.93
N GLY A 44 12.81 16.83 -27.17
CA GLY A 44 13.90 16.71 -28.15
C GLY A 44 14.40 18.03 -28.72
N LYS A 45 13.78 19.18 -28.40
CA LYS A 45 14.16 20.48 -28.93
C LYS A 45 15.22 21.13 -28.02
N PRO A 46 16.49 21.30 -28.45
CA PRO A 46 17.56 21.81 -27.59
C PRO A 46 17.30 23.23 -27.07
N SER A 47 16.61 24.05 -27.86
CA SER A 47 16.29 25.44 -27.50
C SER A 47 15.04 25.58 -26.61
N CYS A 48 14.45 24.47 -26.13
CA CYS A 48 13.27 24.54 -25.29
C CYS A 48 13.64 24.98 -23.86
N SER A 49 12.77 25.75 -23.22
CA SER A 49 12.93 26.19 -21.83
C SER A 49 13.09 25.03 -20.84
N CYS A 50 12.58 23.83 -21.16
CA CYS A 50 12.78 22.65 -20.34
C CYS A 50 14.26 22.28 -20.17
N HIS A 51 15.14 22.62 -21.12
CA HIS A 51 16.60 22.36 -21.02
C HIS A 51 17.35 23.43 -20.22
N GLN A 52 16.73 24.58 -20.00
CA GLN A 52 17.31 25.71 -19.26
C GLN A 52 16.87 25.71 -17.79
N ASP A 53 15.73 25.09 -17.50
CA ASP A 53 15.10 25.11 -16.18
C ASP A 53 14.46 23.74 -15.88
N LEU A 54 14.92 23.09 -14.81
CA LEU A 54 14.48 21.76 -14.40
C LEU A 54 13.01 21.72 -13.97
N GLU A 55 12.44 22.85 -13.53
CA GLU A 55 11.02 22.97 -13.16
C GLU A 55 10.11 23.03 -14.40
N LYS A 56 10.68 23.34 -15.58
CA LYS A 56 9.96 23.41 -16.86
C LYS A 56 9.97 22.10 -17.64
N LYS A 57 10.37 20.99 -17.02
CA LYS A 57 10.28 19.66 -17.64
C LYS A 57 8.85 19.32 -18.02
N HIS A 58 8.67 18.70 -19.17
CA HIS A 58 7.36 18.32 -19.67
C HIS A 58 6.80 17.13 -18.91
N GLY A 59 5.51 17.18 -18.61
CA GLY A 59 4.82 16.11 -17.90
C GLY A 59 3.67 16.66 -17.04
N PRO A 60 3.15 15.86 -16.10
CA PRO A 60 3.59 14.51 -15.78
C PRO A 60 3.14 13.48 -16.84
N TYR A 61 4.09 12.67 -17.31
CA TYR A 61 3.82 11.46 -18.06
C TYR A 61 3.67 10.28 -17.10
N TYR A 62 2.66 9.43 -17.35
CA TYR A 62 2.36 8.30 -16.47
C TYR A 62 2.87 7.01 -17.08
N TYR A 63 3.57 6.22 -16.27
CA TYR A 63 4.11 4.92 -16.64
C TYR A 63 3.70 3.85 -15.64
N LEU A 64 3.57 2.63 -16.13
CA LEU A 64 3.45 1.42 -15.33
C LEU A 64 4.84 0.85 -15.09
N SER A 65 5.28 0.83 -13.85
CA SER A 65 6.46 0.10 -13.40
C SER A 65 6.07 -1.30 -12.94
N TYR A 66 6.65 -2.33 -13.53
CA TYR A 66 6.39 -3.74 -13.18
C TYR A 66 7.68 -4.55 -13.30
N LYS A 67 7.74 -5.73 -12.66
CA LYS A 67 8.91 -6.61 -12.72
C LYS A 67 8.68 -7.77 -13.69
N VAL A 68 9.68 -8.08 -14.51
CA VAL A 68 9.74 -9.27 -15.37
C VAL A 68 11.14 -9.87 -15.23
N GLY A 69 11.24 -11.13 -14.83
CA GLY A 69 12.54 -11.81 -14.61
C GLY A 69 13.45 -11.06 -13.62
N GLY A 70 12.88 -10.53 -12.54
CA GLY A 70 13.60 -9.73 -11.53
C GLY A 70 13.93 -8.28 -11.95
N LYS A 71 13.80 -7.93 -13.23
CA LYS A 71 14.15 -6.60 -13.76
C LYS A 71 12.92 -5.68 -13.83
N SER A 72 13.10 -4.42 -13.47
CA SER A 72 12.06 -3.39 -13.63
C SER A 72 11.86 -3.04 -15.11
N ARG A 73 10.59 -2.97 -15.52
CA ARG A 73 10.13 -2.56 -16.85
C ARG A 73 9.12 -1.43 -16.70
N TYR A 74 9.10 -0.57 -17.71
CA TYR A 74 8.19 0.58 -17.77
C TYR A 74 7.35 0.50 -19.03
N LYS A 75 6.04 0.76 -18.90
CA LYS A 75 5.13 0.90 -20.03
C LYS A 75 4.38 2.21 -19.92
N TYR A 76 4.41 3.03 -20.97
CA TYR A 76 3.67 4.29 -20.99
C TYR A 76 2.16 4.02 -20.86
N LEU A 77 1.51 4.77 -19.97
CA LEU A 77 0.08 4.67 -19.70
C LEU A 77 -0.73 5.82 -20.29
N GLY A 78 -0.09 6.87 -20.80
CA GLY A 78 -0.78 8.06 -21.30
C GLY A 78 -0.94 9.15 -20.26
N LYS A 79 -2.02 9.92 -20.41
CA LYS A 79 -2.42 11.00 -19.49
C LYS A 79 -2.97 10.43 -18.18
N ALA A 80 -3.04 11.29 -17.16
CA ALA A 80 -3.58 10.97 -15.83
C ALA A 80 -5.00 10.40 -15.84
N THR A 81 -5.80 10.78 -16.85
CA THR A 81 -7.21 10.43 -17.04
C THR A 81 -7.42 9.12 -17.80
N SER A 82 -6.35 8.47 -18.26
CA SER A 82 -6.50 7.20 -18.98
C SER A 82 -7.00 6.09 -18.04
N PRO A 83 -7.87 5.18 -18.53
CA PRO A 83 -8.31 4.02 -17.75
C PRO A 83 -7.15 3.18 -17.24
N ALA A 84 -6.08 3.08 -18.02
CA ALA A 84 -4.88 2.31 -17.66
C ALA A 84 -4.16 2.86 -16.42
N VAL A 85 -4.15 4.19 -16.22
CA VAL A 85 -3.64 4.82 -14.99
C VAL A 85 -4.55 4.49 -13.81
N GLU A 86 -5.88 4.56 -14.00
CA GLU A 86 -6.83 4.22 -12.94
C GLU A 86 -6.69 2.76 -12.49
N TRP A 87 -6.64 1.81 -13.42
CA TRP A 87 -6.51 0.39 -13.10
C TRP A 87 -5.21 0.06 -12.36
N ALA A 88 -4.11 0.71 -12.73
CA ALA A 88 -2.84 0.55 -12.01
C ALA A 88 -2.90 1.17 -10.60
N ARG A 89 -3.58 2.30 -10.41
CA ARG A 89 -3.85 2.87 -9.07
C ARG A 89 -4.74 1.97 -8.23
N ASN A 90 -5.76 1.35 -8.84
CA ASN A 90 -6.62 0.37 -8.16
C ASN A 90 -5.80 -0.79 -7.63
N TYR A 91 -4.87 -1.33 -8.44
CA TYR A 91 -3.97 -2.39 -8.02
C TYR A 91 -3.06 -1.97 -6.85
N GLN A 92 -2.43 -0.79 -6.95
CA GLN A 92 -1.64 -0.25 -5.84
C GLN A 92 -2.47 -0.05 -4.57
N GLY A 93 -3.71 0.43 -4.70
CA GLY A 93 -4.66 0.57 -3.61
C GLY A 93 -5.00 -0.75 -2.95
N PHE A 94 -5.30 -1.77 -3.76
CA PHE A 94 -5.59 -3.13 -3.30
C PHE A 94 -4.40 -3.73 -2.55
N GLN A 95 -3.18 -3.64 -3.11
CA GLN A 95 -1.97 -4.16 -2.46
C GLN A 95 -1.66 -3.47 -1.14
N ARG A 96 -1.85 -2.14 -1.05
CA ARG A 96 -1.73 -1.42 0.22
C ARG A 96 -2.78 -1.86 1.24
N GLY A 97 -4.00 -2.12 0.79
CA GLY A 97 -5.07 -2.67 1.62
C GLY A 97 -4.71 -4.04 2.18
N MET A 98 -4.26 -4.97 1.33
CA MET A 98 -3.79 -6.30 1.75
C MET A 98 -2.64 -6.21 2.76
N ALA A 99 -1.65 -5.36 2.50
CA ALA A 99 -0.53 -5.17 3.43
C ALA A 99 -0.99 -4.60 4.78
N ARG A 100 -1.94 -3.64 4.78
CA ARG A 100 -2.52 -3.08 6.00
C ARG A 100 -3.33 -4.11 6.77
N LEU A 101 -4.11 -4.95 6.08
CA LEU A 101 -4.86 -6.04 6.68
C LEU A 101 -3.94 -7.00 7.44
N GLY A 102 -2.83 -7.41 6.82
CA GLY A 102 -1.82 -8.25 7.46
C GLY A 102 -1.16 -7.60 8.69
N LYS A 103 -0.89 -6.29 8.64
CA LYS A 103 -0.37 -5.55 9.81
C LYS A 103 -1.35 -5.56 10.98
N ILE A 104 -2.63 -5.28 10.71
CA ILE A 104 -3.70 -5.30 11.73
C ILE A 104 -3.82 -6.69 12.35
N HIS A 105 -3.79 -7.74 11.51
CA HIS A 105 -3.89 -9.12 11.99
C HIS A 105 -2.74 -9.47 12.94
N ARG A 106 -1.49 -9.14 12.58
CA ARG A 106 -0.32 -9.35 13.45
C ARG A 106 -0.44 -8.58 14.78
N GLU A 107 -0.84 -7.31 14.73
CA GLU A 107 -1.00 -6.50 15.95
C GLU A 107 -2.06 -7.11 16.90
N ILE A 108 -3.15 -7.66 16.36
CA ILE A 108 -4.15 -8.36 17.18
C ILE A 108 -3.54 -9.61 17.83
N ILE A 109 -2.79 -10.43 17.08
CA ILE A 109 -2.11 -11.62 17.63
C ILE A 109 -1.15 -11.22 18.75
N ASP A 110 -0.32 -10.20 18.55
CA ASP A 110 0.64 -9.74 19.55
C ASP A 110 -0.06 -9.28 20.83
N LEU A 111 -1.19 -8.57 20.71
CA LEU A 111 -1.97 -8.14 21.87
C LEU A 111 -2.66 -9.30 22.57
N LEU A 112 -3.10 -10.33 21.84
CA LEU A 112 -3.67 -11.54 22.43
C LEU A 112 -2.60 -12.31 23.22
N TRP A 113 -1.38 -12.45 22.69
CA TRP A 113 -0.26 -13.04 23.43
C TRP A 113 0.04 -12.28 24.72
N LYS A 114 0.15 -10.95 24.66
CA LYS A 114 0.38 -10.11 25.85
C LYS A 114 -0.70 -10.27 26.92
N ILE A 115 -1.97 -10.47 26.52
CA ILE A 115 -3.05 -10.76 27.46
C ILE A 115 -2.88 -12.15 28.09
N GLY A 116 -2.44 -13.14 27.31
CA GLY A 116 -2.21 -14.51 27.74
C GLY A 116 -1.01 -14.68 28.67
N GLU A 117 0.12 -14.02 28.39
CA GLU A 117 1.35 -14.05 29.19
C GLU A 117 1.11 -13.72 30.67
N GLY A 118 0.21 -12.77 30.96
CA GLY A 118 -0.15 -12.41 32.33
C GLY A 118 -0.91 -13.50 33.10
N LYS A 119 -1.29 -14.60 32.45
CA LYS A 119 -1.98 -15.76 33.02
C LYS A 119 -1.21 -17.07 32.84
N MET A 120 -0.03 -17.04 32.23
CA MET A 120 0.78 -18.23 32.07
C MET A 120 1.45 -18.57 33.40
N GLU A 121 1.15 -19.74 33.94
CA GLU A 121 1.97 -20.33 34.99
C GLU A 121 3.31 -20.73 34.38
N ARG A 122 4.42 -20.37 35.05
CA ARG A 122 5.72 -20.94 34.68
C ARG A 122 5.64 -22.40 35.06
N GLY A 123 5.85 -23.28 34.08
CA GLY A 123 6.06 -24.70 34.34
C GLY A 123 7.40 -24.89 35.03
N ASP A 124 7.51 -24.49 36.29
CA ASP A 124 8.56 -24.98 37.16
C ASP A 124 8.20 -26.45 37.43
N GLY A 125 8.89 -27.31 36.68
CA GLY A 125 8.61 -28.73 36.55
C GLY A 125 8.53 -29.47 37.89
N LYS A 126 7.62 -30.43 37.90
CA LYS A 126 7.66 -31.59 38.77
C LYS A 126 7.71 -32.83 37.90
#